data_AF-Q1N0J4-F1
#
_entry.id   AF-Q1N0J4-F1
#
_cell.length_a   1.000
_cell.length_b   1.000
_cell.length_c   1.000
_cell.angle_alpha   90.00
_cell.angle_beta   90.00
_cell.angle_gamma   90.00
#
_symmetry.space_group_name_H-M   'P 1'
#
loop_
_entity.id
_entity.type
_entity.pdbx_description
1 polymer ?
#
loop_
_entity_poly.entity_id
_entity_poly.type
_entity_poly.pdbx_seq_one_letter_code
_entity_poly.pdbx_strand_id
1 'polypeptide(L)'
;LPIPSLHTNLARVALDYMLQAGGAAYLPLTLCQAYIDKGILHLVENAPEMHRDVFASYHKENSQQTLIEEVINLFRQYDSQVAPSLQPTP
;
A
#
# COMPACT_ATOMS: atom_id res chain seq x y z
N LEU A 1 19.95 14.93 7.75
CA LEU A 1 19.67 13.63 7.08
C LEU A 1 20.32 13.64 5.70
N PRO A 2 20.89 12.52 5.22
CA PRO A 2 21.42 12.44 3.87
C PRO A 2 20.31 12.63 2.82
N ILE A 3 20.70 13.05 1.61
CA ILE A 3 19.77 13.21 0.49
C ILE A 3 19.23 11.82 0.12
N PRO A 4 17.91 11.65 -0.05
CA PRO A 4 17.35 10.37 -0.47
C PRO A 4 17.88 9.97 -1.86
N SER A 5 18.32 8.72 -2.01
CA SER A 5 18.84 8.19 -3.28
C SER A 5 17.78 8.07 -4.37
N LEU A 6 16.50 8.01 -3.99
CA LEU A 6 15.35 7.97 -4.89
C LEU A 6 14.21 8.80 -4.29
N HIS A 7 13.56 9.61 -5.13
CA HIS A 7 12.31 10.29 -4.78
C HIS A 7 11.21 9.85 -5.75
N THR A 8 10.15 9.24 -5.23
CA THR A 8 8.99 8.78 -6.01
C THR A 8 7.72 8.83 -5.16
N ASN A 9 6.59 9.10 -5.79
CA ASN A 9 5.26 9.04 -5.17
C ASN A 9 4.59 7.67 -5.36
N LEU A 10 5.23 6.74 -6.09
CA LEU A 10 4.71 5.40 -6.35
C LEU A 10 5.34 4.41 -5.38
N ALA A 11 4.52 3.90 -4.44
CA ALA A 11 4.97 2.93 -3.44
C ALA A 11 5.63 1.68 -4.06
N ARG A 12 5.12 1.24 -5.23
CA ARG A 12 5.70 0.09 -5.94
C ARG A 12 7.11 0.33 -6.44
N VAL A 13 7.38 1.49 -7.05
CA VAL A 13 8.72 1.82 -7.54
C VAL A 13 9.71 1.92 -6.37
N ALA A 14 9.28 2.48 -5.25
CA ALA A 14 10.10 2.53 -4.04
C ALA A 14 10.38 1.13 -3.46
N LEU A 15 9.39 0.23 -3.42
CA LEU A 15 9.59 -1.16 -3.02
C LEU A 15 10.58 -1.88 -3.94
N ASP A 16 10.38 -1.82 -5.26
CA ASP A 16 11.24 -2.50 -6.23
C ASP A 16 12.68 -2.01 -6.12
N TYR A 17 12.87 -0.70 -5.90
CA TYR A 17 14.18 -0.13 -5.62
C TYR A 17 14.78 -0.65 -4.31
N MET A 18 14.01 -0.67 -3.22
CA MET A 18 14.47 -1.20 -1.93
C MET A 18 14.90 -2.66 -2.01
N LEU A 19 14.18 -3.49 -2.78
CA LEU A 19 14.51 -4.90 -2.97
C LEU A 19 15.81 -5.11 -3.74
N GLN A 20 16.23 -4.15 -4.58
CA GLN A 20 17.45 -4.24 -5.39
C GLN A 20 18.66 -3.53 -4.76
N ALA A 21 18.44 -2.34 -4.21
CA ALA A 21 19.49 -1.44 -3.75
C ALA A 21 19.53 -1.30 -2.22
N GLY A 22 18.57 -1.89 -1.50
CA GLY A 22 18.44 -1.76 -0.06
C GLY A 22 17.98 -0.36 0.38
N GLY A 23 18.27 -0.01 1.63
CA GLY A 23 17.88 1.25 2.25
C GLY A 23 16.61 1.12 3.10
N ALA A 24 15.96 2.26 3.36
CA ALA A 24 14.75 2.34 4.16
C ALA A 24 13.78 3.35 3.58
N ALA A 25 12.48 3.05 3.64
CA ALA A 25 11.42 3.96 3.22
C ALA A 25 10.12 3.69 4.01
N TYR A 26 9.25 4.69 4.05
CA TYR A 26 7.86 4.50 4.48
C TYR A 26 7.04 3.97 3.31
N LEU A 27 6.47 2.78 3.49
CA LEU A 27 5.62 2.11 2.52
C LEU A 27 4.35 1.59 3.19
N PRO A 28 3.25 1.40 2.43
CA PRO A 28 2.05 0.75 2.96
C PRO A 28 2.40 -0.65 3.49
N LEU A 29 2.02 -0.94 4.74
CA LEU A 29 2.31 -2.23 5.37
C LEU A 29 1.76 -3.40 4.54
N THR A 30 0.56 -3.25 3.98
CA THR A 30 -0.07 -4.26 3.12
C THR A 30 0.84 -4.69 1.97
N LEU A 31 1.56 -3.74 1.36
CA LEU A 31 2.50 -3.98 0.26
C LEU A 31 3.78 -4.71 0.72
N CYS A 32 4.25 -4.44 1.94
CA CYS A 32 5.49 -5.00 2.48
C CYS A 32 5.29 -6.31 3.25
N GLN A 33 4.07 -6.61 3.72
CA GLN A 33 3.81 -7.71 4.68
C GLN A 33 4.39 -9.05 4.20
N ALA A 34 4.11 -9.45 2.95
CA ALA A 34 4.61 -10.72 2.42
C ALA A 34 6.15 -10.80 2.35
N TYR A 35 6.83 -9.67 2.20
CA TYR A 35 8.30 -9.61 2.20
C TYR A 35 8.86 -9.60 3.62
N ILE A 36 8.14 -9.00 4.57
CA ILE A 36 8.47 -9.04 6.01
C ILE A 36 8.31 -10.47 6.53
N ASP A 37 7.21 -11.15 6.19
CA ASP A 37 6.93 -12.53 6.59
C ASP A 37 7.99 -13.51 6.06
N LYS A 38 8.54 -13.23 4.87
CA LYS A 38 9.67 -13.98 4.28
C LYS A 38 11.05 -13.55 4.81
N GLY A 39 11.12 -12.56 5.69
CA GLY A 39 12.38 -12.03 6.24
C GLY A 39 13.25 -11.26 5.24
N ILE A 40 12.69 -10.87 4.09
CA ILE A 40 13.39 -10.08 3.05
C ILE A 40 13.42 -8.59 3.45
N LEU A 41 12.36 -8.11 4.09
CA LEU A 41 12.27 -6.77 4.65
C LEU A 41 12.11 -6.83 6.16
N HIS A 42 12.49 -5.76 6.83
CA HIS A 42 12.33 -5.60 8.28
C HIS A 42 11.71 -4.25 8.59
N LEU A 43 10.89 -4.21 9.64
CA LEU A 43 10.42 -2.95 10.20
C LEU A 43 11.59 -2.22 10.88
N VAL A 44 11.67 -0.91 10.66
CA VAL A 44 12.65 -0.07 11.35
C VAL A 44 12.12 0.24 12.74
N GLU A 45 12.83 -0.20 13.78
CA GLU A 45 12.43 0.03 15.16
C GLU A 45 12.32 1.54 15.48
N ASN A 46 11.30 1.90 16.26
CA ASN A 46 11.02 3.28 16.69
C ASN A 46 10.73 4.28 15.55
N ALA A 47 10.49 3.80 14.32
CA ALA A 47 10.01 4.66 13.24
C ALA A 47 8.54 5.08 13.51
N PRO A 48 8.18 6.38 13.37
CA PRO A 48 6.80 6.83 13.48
C PRO A 48 5.83 6.10 12.53
N GLU A 49 4.71 5.63 13.06
CA GLU A 49 3.65 5.05 12.25
C GLU A 49 2.76 6.14 11.64
N MET A 50 2.36 5.92 10.39
CA MET A 50 1.51 6.83 9.63
C MET A 50 0.23 6.12 9.22
N HIS A 51 -0.91 6.59 9.72
CA HIS A 51 -2.23 6.11 9.29
C HIS A 51 -2.82 7.06 8.26
N ARG A 52 -3.45 6.50 7.23
CA ARG A 52 -4.17 7.26 6.20
C ARG A 52 -5.54 6.64 5.98
N ASP A 53 -6.56 7.45 6.19
CA ASP A 53 -7.93 7.06 5.89
C ASP A 53 -8.17 7.07 4.38
N VAL A 54 -8.92 6.07 3.91
CA VAL A 54 -9.35 5.95 2.52
C VAL A 54 -10.84 6.27 2.44
N PHE A 55 -11.21 7.17 1.53
CA PHE A 55 -12.58 7.63 1.34
C PHE A 55 -13.07 7.27 -0.05
N ALA A 56 -14.32 6.81 -0.16
CA ALA A 56 -15.02 6.69 -1.44
C ALA A 56 -15.75 8.01 -1.74
N SER A 57 -15.57 8.54 -2.95
CA SER A 57 -16.22 9.78 -3.40
C SER A 57 -16.99 9.52 -4.68
N TYR A 58 -18.27 9.91 -4.71
CA TYR A 58 -19.16 9.76 -5.86
C TYR A 58 -20.19 10.89 -5.90
N HIS A 59 -20.72 11.18 -7.10
CA HIS A 59 -21.72 12.22 -7.27
C HIS A 59 -23.04 11.81 -6.61
N LYS A 60 -23.66 12.74 -5.87
CA LYS A 60 -24.93 12.48 -5.17
C LYS A 60 -26.07 12.12 -6.13
N GLU A 61 -26.07 12.70 -7.33
CA GLU A 61 -27.12 12.48 -8.33
C GLU A 61 -26.77 11.38 -9.33
N ASN A 62 -25.89 10.44 -8.95
CA ASN A 62 -25.52 9.34 -9.83
C ASN A 62 -26.71 8.37 -10.00
N SER A 63 -27.07 8.06 -11.24
CA SER A 63 -28.17 7.13 -11.55
C SER A 63 -27.95 5.71 -11.02
N GLN A 64 -26.69 5.34 -10.77
CA GLN A 64 -26.28 4.01 -10.28
C GLN A 64 -25.92 4.02 -8.78
N GLN A 65 -26.53 4.90 -7.97
CA GLN A 65 -26.19 5.05 -6.54
C GLN A 65 -26.21 3.72 -5.78
N THR A 66 -27.23 2.87 -5.98
CA THR A 66 -27.34 1.56 -5.32
C THR A 66 -26.14 0.65 -5.63
N LEU A 67 -25.71 0.59 -6.89
CA LEU A 67 -24.53 -0.19 -7.29
C LEU A 67 -23.26 0.34 -6.64
N ILE A 68 -23.11 1.66 -6.54
CA ILE A 68 -21.94 2.28 -5.89
C ILE A 68 -21.91 1.90 -4.40
N GLU A 69 -23.05 1.97 -3.72
CA GLU A 69 -23.17 1.58 -2.30
C GLU A 69 -22.86 0.10 -2.09
N GLU A 70 -23.35 -0.79 -2.97
CA GLU A 70 -23.01 -2.22 -2.96
C GLU A 70 -21.50 -2.45 -3.09
N VAL A 71 -20.86 -1.77 -4.05
CA VAL A 71 -19.40 -1.87 -4.24
C VAL A 71 -18.63 -1.33 -3.04
N ILE A 72 -19.04 -0.21 -2.45
CA ILE A 72 -18.43 0.32 -1.22
C ILE A 72 -18.56 -0.68 -0.07
N ASN A 73 -19.72 -1.33 0.06
CA ASN A 73 -19.93 -2.35 1.08
C ASN A 73 -19.05 -3.59 0.86
N LEU A 74 -18.84 -4.00 -0.40
CA LEU A 74 -17.86 -5.05 -0.72
C LEU A 74 -16.46 -4.65 -0.28
N PHE A 75 -15.99 -3.42 -0.57
CA PHE A 75 -14.68 -2.94 -0.10
C PHE A 75 -14.57 -2.80 1.42
N ARG A 76 -15.67 -2.69 2.17
CA ARG A 76 -15.65 -2.71 3.64
C ARG A 76 -15.59 -4.14 4.19
N GLN A 77 -16.20 -5.11 3.50
CA GLN A 77 -16.19 -6.51 3.92
C GLN A 77 -14.85 -7.18 3.64
N TYR A 78 -14.23 -6.84 2.52
CA TYR A 78 -12.92 -7.33 2.13
C TYR A 78 -11.89 -6.25 2.43
N ASP A 79 -10.94 -6.53 3.32
CA ASP A 79 -9.78 -5.66 3.50
C ASP A 79 -9.08 -5.39 2.17
N SER A 80 -8.41 -4.23 2.07
CA SER A 80 -7.65 -3.88 0.88
C SER A 80 -6.53 -4.89 0.65
N GLN A 81 -6.74 -5.80 -0.30
CA GLN A 81 -5.74 -6.78 -0.70
C GLN A 81 -4.78 -6.20 -1.71
N VAL A 82 -3.52 -6.58 -1.57
CA VAL A 82 -2.49 -6.27 -2.57
C VAL A 82 -2.71 -7.15 -3.78
N ALA A 83 -2.71 -6.54 -4.97
CA ALA A 83 -2.87 -7.29 -6.21
C ALA A 83 -1.83 -8.43 -6.30
N PRO A 84 -2.19 -9.63 -6.78
CA PRO A 84 -1.27 -10.78 -6.81
C PRO A 84 0.03 -10.53 -7.57
N SER A 85 -0.01 -9.69 -8.60
CA SER A 85 1.17 -9.26 -9.36
C SER A 85 2.19 -8.47 -8.53
N LEU A 86 1.78 -7.98 -7.36
CA LEU A 86 2.62 -7.21 -6.46
C LEU A 86 3.20 -8.05 -5.31
N GLN A 87 2.79 -9.32 -5.19
CA GLN A 87 3.33 -10.24 -4.22
C GLN A 87 4.69 -10.79 -4.68
N PRO A 88 5.58 -11.19 -3.76
CA PRO A 88 6.84 -11.83 -4.12
C PRO A 88 6.55 -13.13 -4.87
N THR A 89 7.19 -13.31 -6.02
CA THR A 89 7.19 -14.57 -6.78
C THR A 89 7.57 -15.75 -5.84
N PRO A 90 6.92 -16.91 -5.99
CA PRO A 90 7.28 -18.12 -5.24
C PRO A 90 8.71 -18.58 -5.56
#